data_AF-A0A947E0R8-F1
#
_entry.id   AF-A0A947E0R8-F1
#
_cell.length_a   1.000
_cell.length_b   1.000
_cell.length_c   1.000
_cell.angle_alpha   90.00
_cell.angle_beta   90.00
_cell.angle_gamma   90.00
#
_symmetry.space_group_name_H-M   'P 1'
#
loop_
_entity.id
_entity.type
_entity.pdbx_description
1 polymer ?
#
loop_
_entity_poly.entity_id
_entity_poly.type
_entity_poly.pdbx_seq_one_letter_code
_entity_poly.pdbx_strand_id
1 'polypeptide(L)'
;LLSHDFVEAALMRRAGYHVWLVHDLHGSYEQQPPNLLEELQRDRRWCQGNLQNARLMAEPGLHGVHRAMLFTGMLAYLSAPLWLVSVMLGAGLWMWGGVAAGGEGRAVPLEIAGLWAATVMMLALPRVMGVLAIVMTGQQHRYGGTSALVRGAVLEAGLSLLQAPVRMMAHTVFVVVALTGLKLDWKSPPREANDIGWADALQRFGLISSVVAAIAVGVLWLQPQASLWLAPMGLPLLLAVPLAVLTSRSALGQRLLANRLLLTPEEHSAPRVLRRAWAHARRAAPAPQWRDTLTDPWLFDVVRAAMGPRNTSWGSRGKARRQMLSGLLVDQGTERLSAADRMRLLSEPQSIVRVRDQLAANTHLMRGSWSDGVATDSRLSA
;
A
#
# COMPACT_ATOMS: atom_id res chain seq x y z
N LEU A 1 -6.21 -1.32 -14.31
CA LEU A 1 -6.38 -0.10 -13.49
C LEU A 1 -5.79 -0.39 -12.13
N LEU A 2 -4.66 0.23 -11.79
CA LEU A 2 -3.97 -0.01 -10.51
C LEU A 2 -4.63 0.76 -9.34
N SER A 3 -5.38 1.82 -9.64
CA SER A 3 -6.37 2.48 -8.79
C SER A 3 -7.62 2.68 -9.68
N HIS A 4 -8.79 2.25 -9.20
CA HIS A 4 -10.04 2.23 -9.97
C HIS A 4 -11.18 2.95 -9.26
N ASP A 5 -11.07 3.18 -7.96
CA ASP A 5 -11.98 3.91 -7.09
C ASP A 5 -12.43 5.26 -7.68
N PHE A 6 -11.50 6.14 -8.03
CA PHE A 6 -11.85 7.45 -8.61
C PHE A 6 -12.49 7.33 -9.99
N VAL A 7 -12.10 6.32 -10.76
CA VAL A 7 -12.64 6.07 -12.10
C VAL A 7 -14.08 5.57 -12.00
N GLU A 8 -14.32 4.60 -11.12
CA GLU A 8 -15.66 4.05 -10.86
C GLU A 8 -16.60 5.13 -10.33
N ALA A 9 -16.16 5.95 -9.37
CA ALA A 9 -16.94 7.09 -8.89
C ALA A 9 -17.32 8.05 -10.04
N ALA A 10 -16.37 8.38 -10.91
CA ALA A 10 -16.62 9.26 -12.06
C ALA A 10 -17.59 8.64 -13.07
N LEU A 11 -17.48 7.33 -13.32
CA LEU A 11 -18.37 6.58 -14.22
C LEU A 11 -19.77 6.43 -13.64
N MET A 12 -19.91 6.16 -12.34
CA MET A 12 -21.21 6.14 -11.65
C MET A 12 -21.90 7.49 -11.76
N ARG A 13 -21.16 8.58 -11.51
CA ARG A 13 -21.69 9.93 -11.67
C ARG A 13 -22.11 10.23 -13.11
N ARG A 14 -21.32 9.77 -14.10
CA ARG A 14 -21.68 9.87 -15.52
C ARG A 14 -22.95 9.08 -15.87
N ALA A 15 -23.18 7.95 -15.21
CA ALA A 15 -24.38 7.13 -15.39
C ALA A 15 -25.63 7.68 -14.64
N GLY A 16 -25.54 8.87 -14.04
CA GLY A 16 -26.68 9.53 -13.38
C GLY A 16 -26.79 9.25 -11.88
N TYR A 17 -25.92 8.43 -11.29
CA TYR A 17 -25.91 8.21 -9.85
C TYR A 17 -25.32 9.40 -9.09
N HIS A 18 -25.63 9.49 -7.80
CA HIS A 18 -24.94 10.38 -6.88
C HIS A 18 -23.84 9.61 -6.15
N VAL A 19 -22.67 10.23 -6.00
CA VAL A 19 -21.53 9.68 -5.27
C VAL A 19 -21.23 10.61 -4.10
N TRP A 20 -21.20 10.05 -2.90
CA TRP A 20 -21.04 10.79 -1.65
C TRP A 20 -19.76 10.36 -0.93
N LEU A 21 -19.02 11.32 -0.38
CA LEU A 21 -17.93 11.08 0.57
C LEU A 21 -18.50 11.17 1.99
N VAL A 22 -18.76 10.00 2.59
CA VAL A 22 -19.35 9.89 3.93
C VAL A 22 -18.22 9.74 4.95
N HIS A 23 -17.72 10.88 5.44
CA HIS A 23 -16.54 10.97 6.31
C HIS A 23 -16.80 10.57 7.76
N ASP A 24 -18.06 10.51 8.17
CA ASP A 24 -18.54 10.14 9.51
C ASP A 24 -18.95 8.66 9.62
N LEU A 25 -18.74 7.87 8.55
CA LEU A 25 -18.99 6.44 8.57
C LEU A 25 -17.92 5.72 9.39
N HIS A 26 -18.34 5.13 10.51
CA HIS A 26 -17.46 4.33 11.36
C HIS A 26 -17.39 2.88 10.86
N GLY A 27 -16.35 2.15 11.27
CA GLY A 27 -16.27 0.70 11.07
C GLY A 27 -15.35 0.22 9.95
N SER A 28 -14.60 1.13 9.31
CA SER A 28 -13.47 0.74 8.47
C SER A 28 -12.22 0.59 9.34
N TYR A 29 -11.84 -0.66 9.65
CA TYR A 29 -10.64 -0.98 10.43
C TYR A 29 -9.49 -1.42 9.52
N GLU A 30 -9.27 -0.67 8.44
CA GLU A 30 -8.17 -0.92 7.52
C GLU A 30 -6.84 -0.54 8.18
N GLN A 31 -5.87 -1.44 8.12
CA GLN A 31 -4.54 -1.20 8.66
C GLN A 31 -3.68 -0.43 7.66
N GLN A 32 -2.86 0.48 8.19
CA GLN A 32 -1.82 1.13 7.41
C GLN A 32 -0.64 0.16 7.18
N PRO A 33 0.16 0.37 6.12
CA PRO A 33 1.41 -0.36 5.93
C PRO A 33 2.31 -0.25 7.17
N PRO A 34 2.98 -1.34 7.59
CA PRO A 34 3.65 -1.40 8.90
C PRO A 34 4.93 -0.57 9.00
N ASN A 35 5.51 -0.17 7.86
CA ASN A 35 6.74 0.59 7.81
C ASN A 35 6.84 1.41 6.52
N LEU A 36 7.83 2.32 6.47
CA LEU A 36 8.05 3.23 5.35
C LEU A 36 8.24 2.51 4.01
N LEU A 37 8.89 1.35 4.00
CA LEU A 37 9.19 0.60 2.76
C LEU A 37 7.91 0.04 2.13
N GLU A 38 7.05 -0.56 2.94
CA GLU A 38 5.74 -1.09 2.51
C GLU A 38 4.79 0.02 2.11
N GLU A 39 4.86 1.16 2.81
CA GLU A 39 4.09 2.35 2.45
C GLU A 39 4.52 2.91 1.09
N LEU A 40 5.82 3.07 0.87
CA LEU A 40 6.36 3.52 -0.42
C LEU A 40 6.04 2.55 -1.56
N GLN A 41 5.98 1.25 -1.28
CA GLN A 41 5.54 0.27 -2.27
C GLN A 41 4.07 0.51 -2.65
N ARG A 42 3.19 0.71 -1.66
CA ARG A 42 1.77 1.07 -1.88
C ARG A 42 1.63 2.35 -2.68
N ASP A 43 2.38 3.38 -2.31
CA ASP A 43 2.40 4.67 -3.02
C ASP A 43 2.87 4.53 -4.46
N ARG A 44 3.84 3.65 -4.76
CA ARG A 44 4.29 3.41 -6.13
C ARG A 44 3.16 2.90 -7.02
N ARG A 45 2.31 2.00 -6.51
CA ARG A 45 1.10 1.52 -7.22
C ARG A 45 0.11 2.67 -7.44
N TRP A 46 -0.14 3.46 -6.41
CA TRP A 46 -1.05 4.61 -6.49
C TRP A 46 -0.55 5.68 -7.46
N CYS A 47 0.74 6.01 -7.44
CA CYS A 47 1.38 6.92 -8.38
C CYS A 47 1.16 6.47 -9.82
N GLN A 48 1.47 5.21 -10.13
CA GLN A 48 1.26 4.69 -11.47
C GLN A 48 -0.22 4.71 -11.88
N GLY A 49 -1.11 4.31 -10.97
CA GLY A 49 -2.56 4.35 -11.21
C GLY A 49 -3.08 5.76 -11.48
N ASN A 50 -2.69 6.75 -10.66
CA ASN A 50 -3.09 8.15 -10.83
C ASN A 50 -2.56 8.74 -12.14
N LEU A 51 -1.30 8.50 -12.50
CA LEU A 51 -0.74 8.96 -13.77
C LEU A 51 -1.41 8.29 -14.99
N GLN A 52 -1.82 7.02 -14.88
CA GLN A 52 -2.60 6.35 -15.93
C GLN A 52 -4.01 6.95 -16.04
N ASN A 53 -4.67 7.16 -14.91
CA ASN A 53 -6.04 7.67 -14.83
C ASN A 53 -6.15 9.14 -15.22
N ALA A 54 -5.06 9.92 -15.11
CA ALA A 54 -5.00 11.32 -15.52
C ALA A 54 -5.51 11.55 -16.96
N ARG A 55 -5.32 10.58 -17.86
CA ARG A 55 -5.81 10.65 -19.25
C ARG A 55 -7.34 10.75 -19.35
N LEU A 56 -8.05 10.20 -18.35
CA LEU A 56 -9.51 10.26 -18.29
C LEU A 56 -10.03 11.68 -17.99
N MET A 57 -9.18 12.61 -17.58
CA MET A 57 -9.58 14.02 -17.45
C MET A 57 -10.08 14.63 -18.75
N ALA A 58 -9.72 14.07 -19.92
CA ALA A 58 -10.19 14.50 -21.23
C ALA A 58 -11.45 13.74 -21.70
N GLU A 59 -11.86 12.68 -20.99
CA GLU A 59 -12.96 11.81 -21.39
C GLU A 59 -14.31 12.57 -21.43
N PRO A 60 -15.09 12.48 -22.53
CA PRO A 60 -16.40 13.11 -22.61
C PRO A 60 -17.40 12.60 -21.56
N GLY A 61 -18.28 13.50 -21.11
CA GLY A 61 -19.34 13.17 -20.14
C GLY A 61 -18.90 13.08 -18.67
N LEU A 62 -17.61 13.23 -18.35
CA LEU A 62 -17.17 13.39 -16.96
C LEU A 62 -17.41 14.81 -16.44
N HIS A 63 -17.99 14.92 -15.25
CA HIS A 63 -18.24 16.17 -14.56
C HIS A 63 -16.94 16.84 -14.09
N GLY A 64 -16.93 18.17 -14.01
CA GLY A 64 -15.74 18.97 -13.65
C GLY A 64 -15.10 18.57 -12.32
N VAL A 65 -15.90 18.25 -11.30
CA VAL A 65 -15.38 17.81 -9.99
C VAL A 65 -14.54 16.53 -10.10
N HIS A 66 -14.95 15.55 -10.92
CA HIS A 66 -14.17 14.32 -11.11
C HIS A 66 -12.92 14.56 -11.95
N ARG A 67 -12.95 15.50 -12.90
CA ARG A 67 -11.74 15.93 -13.62
C ARG A 67 -10.75 16.58 -12.66
N ALA A 68 -11.22 17.45 -11.78
CA ALA A 68 -10.40 18.05 -10.72
C ALA A 68 -9.81 16.99 -9.79
N MET A 69 -10.59 15.98 -9.36
CA MET A 69 -10.08 14.87 -8.54
C MET A 69 -8.96 14.08 -9.24
N LEU A 70 -9.14 13.74 -10.52
CA LEU A 70 -8.11 13.07 -11.32
C LEU A 70 -6.85 13.94 -11.47
N PHE A 71 -7.03 15.25 -11.64
CA PHE A 71 -5.93 16.21 -11.71
C PHE A 71 -5.16 16.30 -10.39
N THR A 72 -5.87 16.42 -9.27
CA THR A 72 -5.26 16.45 -7.94
C THR A 72 -4.57 15.13 -7.61
N GLY A 73 -5.13 13.99 -8.04
CA GLY A 73 -4.51 12.67 -7.89
C GLY A 73 -3.20 12.56 -8.66
N MET A 74 -3.12 13.14 -9.86
CA MET A 74 -1.87 13.28 -10.62
C MET A 74 -0.87 14.19 -9.90
N LEU A 75 -1.30 15.39 -9.47
CA LEU A 75 -0.44 16.37 -8.80
C LEU A 75 0.07 15.92 -7.42
N ALA A 76 -0.65 15.03 -6.73
CA ALA A 76 -0.22 14.43 -5.47
C ALA A 76 1.15 13.75 -5.59
N TYR A 77 1.53 13.28 -6.79
CA TYR A 77 2.84 12.69 -7.06
C TYR A 77 3.73 13.56 -7.94
N LEU A 78 3.17 14.23 -8.95
CA LEU A 78 3.94 15.06 -9.89
C LEU A 78 4.55 16.31 -9.23
N SER A 79 4.00 16.77 -8.11
CA SER A 79 4.55 17.88 -7.33
C SER A 79 5.95 17.57 -6.77
N ALA A 80 6.26 16.30 -6.44
CA ALA A 80 7.55 15.91 -5.88
C ALA A 80 8.75 16.16 -6.82
N PRO A 81 8.76 15.69 -8.08
CA PRO A 81 9.87 16.00 -9.00
C PRO A 81 9.94 17.48 -9.37
N LEU A 82 8.81 18.19 -9.47
CA LEU A 82 8.80 19.63 -9.72
C LEU A 82 9.48 20.38 -8.57
N TRP A 83 9.15 20.02 -7.33
CA TRP A 83 9.77 20.58 -6.14
C TRP A 83 11.26 20.27 -6.07
N LEU A 84 11.67 19.02 -6.38
CA LEU A 84 13.09 18.66 -6.43
C LEU A 84 13.85 19.51 -7.45
N VAL A 85 13.29 19.71 -8.65
CA VAL A 85 13.87 20.59 -9.67
C VAL A 85 13.97 22.03 -9.17
N SER A 86 12.93 22.56 -8.50
CA SER A 86 12.98 23.90 -7.89
C SER A 86 14.09 24.03 -6.85
N VAL A 87 14.28 23.03 -5.98
CA VAL A 87 15.37 23.01 -4.99
C VAL A 87 16.72 22.95 -5.66
N MET A 88 16.90 22.11 -6.68
CA MET A 88 18.16 22.00 -7.42
C MET A 88 18.51 23.27 -8.18
N LEU A 89 17.52 23.92 -8.82
CA LEU A 89 17.71 25.21 -9.48
C LEU A 89 18.06 26.30 -8.48
N GLY A 90 17.36 26.36 -7.33
CA GLY A 90 17.68 27.31 -6.27
C GLY A 90 19.08 27.14 -5.71
N ALA A 91 19.49 25.90 -5.45
CA ALA A 91 20.86 25.58 -5.03
C ALA A 91 21.89 25.96 -6.10
N GLY A 92 21.63 25.66 -7.38
CA GLY A 92 22.52 26.01 -8.49
C GLY A 92 22.68 27.51 -8.68
N LEU A 93 21.59 28.28 -8.57
CA LEU A 93 21.62 29.75 -8.64
C LEU A 93 22.43 30.35 -7.50
N TRP A 94 22.28 29.83 -6.28
CA TRP A 94 23.10 30.25 -5.14
C TRP A 94 24.59 29.97 -5.38
N MET A 95 24.92 28.77 -5.87
CA MET A 95 26.30 28.42 -6.20
C MET A 95 26.92 29.33 -7.28
N TRP A 96 26.10 29.89 -8.18
CA TRP A 96 26.52 30.84 -9.23
C TRP A 96 26.49 32.32 -8.78
N GLY A 97 26.58 32.59 -7.48
CA GLY A 97 26.63 33.96 -6.97
C GLY A 97 25.26 34.61 -6.75
N GLY A 98 24.18 33.81 -6.77
CA GLY A 98 22.88 34.24 -6.27
C GLY A 98 22.95 34.61 -4.79
N VAL A 99 22.43 35.78 -4.43
CA VAL A 99 22.43 36.25 -3.04
C VAL A 99 21.29 35.57 -2.28
N ALA A 100 21.61 34.87 -1.20
CA ALA A 100 20.58 34.36 -0.29
C ALA A 100 19.90 35.50 0.45
N ALA A 101 18.57 35.45 0.55
CA ALA A 101 17.82 36.32 1.44
C ALA A 101 18.31 36.10 2.88
N GLY A 102 18.81 37.17 3.52
CA GLY A 102 19.35 37.10 4.88
C GLY A 102 20.86 36.88 5.02
N GLY A 103 21.64 36.95 3.93
CA GLY A 103 23.11 36.97 4.01
C GLY A 103 23.67 38.28 4.58
N GLU A 104 24.71 38.19 5.42
CA GLU A 104 25.53 39.28 6.01
C GLU A 104 24.78 40.59 6.29
N GLY A 105 24.06 40.66 7.41
CA GLY A 105 23.47 41.90 7.94
C GLY A 105 22.23 42.41 7.21
N ARG A 106 21.73 41.70 6.19
CA ARG A 106 20.49 42.06 5.48
C ARG A 106 19.28 41.38 6.11
N ALA A 107 18.21 42.14 6.32
CA ALA A 107 16.92 41.58 6.71
C ALA A 107 16.35 40.70 5.58
N VAL A 108 15.63 39.64 5.95
CA VAL A 108 14.83 38.87 4.99
C VAL A 108 13.72 39.79 4.46
N PRO A 109 13.58 39.95 3.13
CA PRO A 109 12.50 40.76 2.54
C PRO A 109 11.12 40.33 3.04
N LEU A 110 10.22 41.29 3.25
CA LEU A 110 8.89 41.04 3.82
C LEU A 110 8.07 40.07 2.96
N GLU A 111 8.23 40.13 1.64
CA GLU A 111 7.57 39.24 0.68
C GLU A 111 8.01 37.79 0.88
N ILE A 112 9.32 37.58 1.10
CA ILE A 112 9.89 36.27 1.39
C ILE A 112 9.39 35.79 2.75
N ALA A 113 9.46 36.64 3.78
CA ALA A 113 8.94 36.30 5.11
C ALA A 113 7.44 35.95 5.07
N GLY A 114 6.64 36.69 4.31
CA GLY A 114 5.22 36.44 4.08
C GLY A 114 4.96 35.11 3.38
N LEU A 115 5.76 34.78 2.36
CA LEU A 115 5.69 33.48 1.68
C LEU A 115 6.03 32.32 2.63
N TRP A 116 7.08 32.46 3.45
CA TRP A 116 7.45 31.48 4.46
C TRP A 116 6.36 31.32 5.52
N ALA A 117 5.81 32.42 6.04
CA ALA A 117 4.72 32.40 7.01
C ALA A 117 3.46 31.72 6.45
N ALA A 118 3.05 32.07 5.22
CA ALA A 118 1.92 31.45 4.54
C ALA A 118 2.13 29.94 4.33
N THR A 119 3.35 29.53 3.95
CA THR A 119 3.70 28.12 3.74
C THR A 119 3.66 27.34 5.06
N VAL A 120 4.29 27.86 6.12
CA VAL A 120 4.26 27.25 7.46
C VAL A 120 2.83 27.16 7.98
N MET A 121 2.03 28.21 7.81
CA MET A 121 0.63 28.21 8.20
C MET A 121 -0.16 27.14 7.44
N MET A 122 -0.03 27.08 6.11
CA MET A 122 -0.71 26.08 5.29
C MET A 122 -0.39 24.64 5.71
N LEU A 123 0.88 24.36 6.06
CA LEU A 123 1.32 23.02 6.45
C LEU A 123 0.98 22.66 7.91
N ALA A 124 1.05 23.62 8.84
CA ALA A 124 0.85 23.37 10.26
C ALA A 124 -0.61 23.51 10.71
N LEU A 125 -1.40 24.36 10.05
CA LEU A 125 -2.75 24.73 10.48
C LEU A 125 -3.69 23.51 10.62
N PRO A 126 -3.78 22.56 9.66
CA PRO A 126 -4.68 21.42 9.80
C PRO A 126 -4.38 20.56 11.03
N ARG A 127 -3.08 20.40 11.35
CA ARG A 127 -2.63 19.65 12.53
C ARG A 127 -2.97 20.38 13.83
N VAL A 128 -2.74 21.69 13.87
CA VAL A 128 -3.10 22.54 15.03
C VAL A 128 -4.61 22.53 15.25
N MET A 129 -5.40 22.68 14.19
CA MET A 129 -6.86 22.60 14.25
C MET A 129 -7.35 21.23 14.75
N GLY A 130 -6.74 20.13 14.31
CA GLY A 130 -7.09 18.79 14.77
C GLY A 130 -6.88 18.61 16.27
N VAL A 131 -5.72 19.03 16.79
CA VAL A 131 -5.43 18.99 18.24
C VAL A 131 -6.40 19.89 19.01
N LEU A 132 -6.65 21.11 18.51
CA LEU A 132 -7.56 22.05 19.15
C LEU A 132 -8.99 21.51 19.17
N ALA A 133 -9.48 20.93 18.09
CA ALA A 133 -10.81 20.33 18.01
C ALA A 133 -10.99 19.19 19.03
N ILE A 134 -9.98 18.34 19.22
CA ILE A 134 -10.01 17.27 20.22
C ILE A 134 -10.12 17.85 21.64
N VAL A 135 -9.37 18.91 21.94
CA VAL A 135 -9.40 19.58 23.25
C VAL A 135 -10.72 20.30 23.48
N MET A 136 -11.22 21.05 22.49
CA MET A 136 -12.49 21.78 22.56
C MET A 136 -13.69 20.83 22.74
N THR A 137 -13.62 19.62 22.19
CA THR A 137 -14.66 18.60 22.37
C THR A 137 -14.49 17.73 23.62
N GLY A 138 -13.44 17.96 24.43
CA GLY A 138 -13.19 17.20 25.66
C GLY A 138 -12.75 15.74 25.43
N GLN A 139 -12.35 15.38 24.21
CA GLN A 139 -12.05 14.00 23.81
C GLN A 139 -10.59 13.59 24.03
N GLN A 140 -9.74 14.48 24.55
CA GLN A 140 -8.31 14.23 24.77
C GLN A 140 -8.02 13.00 25.64
N HIS A 141 -8.96 12.59 26.52
CA HIS A 141 -8.82 11.39 27.35
C HIS A 141 -8.68 10.11 26.51
N ARG A 142 -9.29 10.07 25.31
CA ARG A 142 -9.16 8.96 24.34
C ARG A 142 -7.77 8.87 23.72
N TYR A 143 -6.98 9.94 23.82
CA TYR A 143 -5.62 10.06 23.30
C TYR A 143 -4.57 10.08 24.44
N GLY A 144 -4.93 9.59 25.62
CA GLY A 144 -4.03 9.55 26.78
C GLY A 144 -3.95 10.83 27.62
N GLY A 145 -4.75 11.85 27.27
CA GLY A 145 -4.83 13.14 27.96
C GLY A 145 -4.13 14.28 27.19
N THR A 146 -4.30 15.53 27.64
CA THR A 146 -3.82 16.73 26.92
C THR A 146 -2.31 16.71 26.69
N SER A 147 -1.51 16.38 27.71
CA SER A 147 -0.05 16.36 27.61
C SER A 147 0.44 15.30 26.61
N ALA A 148 -0.14 14.11 26.65
CA ALA A 148 0.18 13.01 25.74
C ALA A 148 -0.19 13.37 24.28
N LEU A 149 -1.36 13.98 24.08
CA LEU A 149 -1.82 14.46 22.78
C LEU A 149 -0.86 15.49 22.19
N VAL A 150 -0.47 16.52 22.96
CA VAL A 150 0.42 17.59 22.47
C VAL A 150 1.82 17.03 22.17
N ARG A 151 2.40 16.24 23.09
CA ARG A 151 3.72 15.62 22.86
C ARG A 151 3.70 14.66 21.67
N GLY A 152 2.61 13.90 21.51
CA GLY A 152 2.38 13.03 20.37
C GLY A 152 2.31 13.81 19.07
N ALA A 153 1.56 14.91 19.02
CA ALA A 153 1.44 15.76 17.84
C ALA A 153 2.77 16.41 17.44
N VAL A 154 3.58 16.84 18.41
CA VAL A 154 4.94 17.38 18.15
C VAL A 154 5.87 16.28 17.62
N LEU A 155 5.85 15.10 18.24
CA LEU A 155 6.64 13.95 17.79
C LEU A 155 6.24 13.53 16.36
N GLU A 156 4.95 13.43 16.09
CA GLU A 156 4.42 13.11 14.76
C GLU A 156 4.86 14.17 13.74
N ALA A 157 4.71 15.47 14.04
CA ALA A 157 5.16 16.54 13.16
C ALA A 157 6.67 16.47 12.85
N GLY A 158 7.49 16.17 13.85
CA GLY A 158 8.93 15.94 13.67
C GLY A 158 9.22 14.74 12.76
N LEU A 159 8.51 13.63 12.95
CA LEU A 159 8.62 12.46 12.09
C LEU A 159 8.15 12.74 10.66
N SER A 160 7.05 13.48 10.46
CA SER A 160 6.60 13.85 9.10
C SER A 160 7.63 14.73 8.40
N LEU A 161 8.21 15.70 9.12
CA LEU A 161 9.23 16.60 8.57
C LEU A 161 10.46 15.83 8.11
N LEU A 162 10.93 14.86 8.90
CA LEU A 162 12.04 13.99 8.54
C LEU A 162 11.68 13.03 7.38
N GLN A 163 10.46 12.53 7.32
CA GLN A 163 10.06 11.62 6.24
C GLN A 163 9.77 12.34 4.91
N ALA A 164 9.40 13.62 4.93
CA ALA A 164 8.95 14.33 3.74
C ALA A 164 10.01 14.36 2.61
N PRO A 165 11.29 14.68 2.83
CA PRO A 165 12.33 14.58 1.80
C PRO A 165 12.52 13.17 1.23
N VAL A 166 12.44 12.15 2.10
CA VAL A 166 12.59 10.75 1.69
C VAL A 166 11.43 10.35 0.76
N ARG A 167 10.20 10.73 1.12
CA ARG A 167 9.00 10.52 0.30
C ARG A 167 9.07 11.29 -1.01
N MET A 168 9.50 12.56 -0.99
CA MET A 168 9.70 13.38 -2.19
C MET A 168 10.63 12.69 -3.19
N MET A 169 11.76 12.16 -2.72
CA MET A 169 12.69 11.45 -3.59
C MET A 169 12.08 10.17 -4.15
N ALA A 170 11.41 9.37 -3.31
CA ALA A 170 10.73 8.16 -3.75
C ALA A 170 9.64 8.45 -4.80
N HIS A 171 8.78 9.43 -4.55
CA HIS A 171 7.74 9.87 -5.49
C HIS A 171 8.32 10.39 -6.80
N THR A 172 9.45 11.11 -6.76
CA THR A 172 10.18 11.54 -7.96
C THR A 172 10.59 10.33 -8.82
N VAL A 173 11.21 9.32 -8.20
CA VAL A 173 11.57 8.08 -8.90
C VAL A 173 10.32 7.37 -9.44
N PHE A 174 9.23 7.30 -8.67
CA PHE A 174 8.00 6.64 -9.10
C PHE A 174 7.36 7.31 -10.32
N VAL A 175 7.36 8.65 -10.37
CA VAL A 175 6.88 9.40 -11.53
C VAL A 175 7.73 9.08 -12.76
N VAL A 176 9.05 9.12 -12.66
CA VAL A 176 9.95 8.78 -13.78
C VAL A 176 9.72 7.34 -14.27
N VAL A 177 9.60 6.39 -13.36
CA VAL A 177 9.33 4.97 -13.68
C VAL A 177 7.95 4.80 -14.34
N ALA A 178 6.94 5.50 -13.86
CA ALA A 178 5.59 5.44 -14.42
C ALA A 178 5.52 6.05 -15.83
N LEU A 179 6.24 7.15 -16.08
CA LEU A 179 6.32 7.79 -17.41
C LEU A 179 7.12 6.96 -18.41
N THR A 180 8.13 6.22 -17.97
CA THR A 180 8.92 5.30 -18.82
C THR A 180 8.22 3.98 -19.13
N GLY A 181 7.08 3.69 -18.48
CA GLY A 181 6.30 2.48 -18.74
C GLY A 181 6.92 1.18 -18.22
N LEU A 182 7.94 1.28 -17.35
CA LEU A 182 8.55 0.11 -16.72
C LEU A 182 7.49 -0.65 -15.90
N LYS A 183 7.44 -1.97 -16.10
CA LYS A 183 6.45 -2.83 -15.43
C LYS A 183 6.67 -2.78 -13.92
N LEU A 184 5.58 -2.54 -13.20
CA LEU A 184 5.52 -2.64 -11.76
C LEU A 184 5.08 -4.07 -11.41
N ASP A 185 5.92 -4.80 -10.68
CA ASP A 185 5.47 -6.00 -10.00
C ASP A 185 4.87 -5.59 -8.65
N TRP A 186 3.58 -5.89 -8.45
CA TRP A 186 2.87 -5.57 -7.23
C TRP A 186 2.64 -6.83 -6.41
N LYS A 187 3.25 -6.86 -5.24
CA LYS A 187 2.99 -7.83 -4.18
C LYS A 187 2.23 -7.12 -3.05
N SER A 188 1.18 -7.75 -2.54
CA SER A 188 0.47 -7.22 -1.38
C SER A 188 1.42 -7.10 -0.18
N PRO A 189 1.45 -5.94 0.50
CA PRO A 189 2.23 -5.75 1.70
C PRO A 189 1.91 -6.81 2.77
N PRO A 190 2.89 -7.22 3.59
CA PRO A 190 2.61 -8.00 4.78
C PRO A 190 1.67 -7.21 5.71
N ARG A 191 0.73 -7.93 6.34
CA ARG A 191 -0.24 -7.35 7.28
C ARG A 191 0.29 -7.27 8.71
N GLU A 192 1.39 -7.97 9.00
CA GLU A 192 2.03 -7.97 10.31
C GLU A 192 3.12 -6.91 10.37
N ALA A 193 3.34 -6.38 11.57
CA ALA A 193 4.42 -5.44 11.83
C ALA A 193 5.76 -6.14 11.67
N ASN A 194 6.53 -5.72 10.67
CA ASN A 194 7.85 -6.25 10.38
C ASN A 194 8.91 -5.17 10.52
N ASP A 195 9.89 -5.45 11.38
CA ASP A 195 11.10 -4.66 11.53
C ASP A 195 11.93 -4.69 10.25
N ILE A 196 12.50 -3.55 9.85
CA ILE A 196 13.41 -3.45 8.70
C ILE A 196 14.86 -3.72 9.16
N GLY A 197 15.55 -4.61 8.44
CA GLY A 197 16.98 -4.84 8.62
C GLY A 197 17.83 -3.69 8.06
N TRP A 198 19.00 -3.45 8.66
CA TRP A 198 19.94 -2.42 8.17
C TRP A 198 20.38 -2.67 6.72
N ALA A 199 20.59 -3.93 6.35
CA ALA A 199 20.96 -4.31 4.98
C ALA A 199 19.83 -3.96 3.98
N ASP A 200 18.57 -4.25 4.31
CA ASP A 200 17.43 -3.94 3.46
C ASP A 200 17.24 -2.43 3.28
N ALA A 201 17.41 -1.67 4.38
CA ALA A 201 17.36 -0.21 4.35
C ALA A 201 18.51 0.37 3.51
N LEU A 202 19.73 -0.16 3.65
CA LEU A 202 20.90 0.26 2.90
C LEU A 202 20.75 -0.08 1.40
N GLN A 203 20.20 -1.24 1.06
CA GLN A 203 19.94 -1.61 -0.34
C GLN A 203 18.98 -0.63 -1.01
N ARG A 204 18.00 -0.09 -0.27
CA ARG A 204 16.98 0.82 -0.82
C ARG A 204 17.41 2.29 -0.80
N PHE A 205 18.05 2.74 0.27
CA PHE A 205 18.38 4.15 0.47
C PHE A 205 19.89 4.47 0.42
N GLY A 206 20.76 3.47 0.31
CA GLY A 206 22.21 3.67 0.35
C GLY A 206 22.74 4.53 -0.79
N LEU A 207 22.27 4.29 -2.02
CA LEU A 207 22.68 5.08 -3.19
C LEU A 207 22.26 6.56 -3.06
N ILE A 208 21.02 6.82 -2.66
CA ILE A 208 20.57 8.20 -2.49
C ILE A 208 21.30 8.89 -1.33
N SER A 209 21.50 8.18 -0.21
CA SER A 209 22.21 8.72 0.95
C SER A 209 23.66 9.04 0.60
N SER A 210 24.34 8.21 -0.20
CA SER A 210 25.73 8.46 -0.62
C SER A 210 25.85 9.61 -1.61
N VAL A 211 24.93 9.73 -2.57
CA VAL A 211 24.89 10.88 -3.50
C VAL A 211 24.66 12.17 -2.74
N VAL A 212 23.69 12.19 -1.82
CA VAL A 212 23.42 13.38 -0.98
C VAL A 212 24.61 13.68 -0.07
N ALA A 213 25.32 12.67 0.45
CA ALA A 213 26.53 12.88 1.24
C ALA A 213 27.64 13.55 0.42
N ALA A 214 27.87 13.09 -0.81
CA ALA A 214 28.85 13.71 -1.70
C ALA A 214 28.48 15.16 -2.02
N ILE A 215 27.20 15.45 -2.30
CA ILE A 215 26.71 16.81 -2.54
C ILE A 215 26.87 17.68 -1.28
N ALA A 216 26.49 17.16 -0.11
CA ALA A 216 26.59 17.88 1.16
C ALA A 216 28.05 18.24 1.49
N VAL A 217 28.99 17.33 1.25
CA VAL A 217 30.43 17.60 1.35
C VAL A 217 30.82 18.69 0.36
N GLY A 218 30.48 18.57 -0.92
CA GLY A 218 30.80 19.60 -1.92
C GLY A 218 30.28 20.98 -1.55
N VAL A 219 29.02 21.08 -1.11
CA VAL A 219 28.43 22.35 -0.65
C VAL A 219 29.14 22.87 0.60
N LEU A 220 29.42 22.03 1.59
CA LEU A 220 30.11 22.44 2.81
C LEU A 220 31.51 22.99 2.51
N TRP A 221 32.21 22.42 1.52
CA TRP A 221 33.54 22.87 1.11
C TRP A 221 33.51 24.18 0.30
N LEU A 222 32.51 24.37 -0.56
CA LEU A 222 32.44 25.53 -1.46
C LEU A 222 31.69 26.72 -0.86
N GLN A 223 30.57 26.48 -0.17
CA GLN A 223 29.70 27.48 0.44
C GLN A 223 29.09 26.97 1.75
N PRO A 224 29.83 27.03 2.88
CA PRO A 224 29.37 26.54 4.17
C PRO A 224 28.02 27.12 4.61
N GLN A 225 27.75 28.38 4.31
CA GLN A 225 26.48 29.03 4.65
C GLN A 225 25.28 28.37 3.96
N ALA A 226 25.41 27.91 2.71
CA ALA A 226 24.34 27.25 1.97
C ALA A 226 23.97 25.88 2.58
N SER A 227 24.90 25.22 3.27
CA SER A 227 24.65 23.92 3.91
C SER A 227 23.56 23.97 4.97
N LEU A 228 23.46 25.07 5.73
CA LEU A 228 22.41 25.27 6.74
C LEU A 228 21.02 25.37 6.11
N TRP A 229 20.92 26.00 4.94
CA TRP A 229 19.67 26.19 4.22
C TRP A 229 19.23 24.92 3.48
N LEU A 230 20.17 24.10 3.05
CA LEU A 230 19.89 22.79 2.45
C LEU A 230 19.65 21.70 3.51
N ALA A 231 20.03 21.92 4.77
CA ALA A 231 19.92 20.93 5.84
C ALA A 231 18.51 20.34 6.03
N PRO A 232 17.39 21.11 5.99
CA PRO A 232 16.04 20.54 6.13
C PRO A 232 15.69 19.49 5.07
N MET A 233 16.32 19.55 3.89
CA MET A 233 16.14 18.59 2.80
C MET A 233 17.23 17.51 2.79
N GLY A 234 18.49 17.92 2.98
CA GLY A 234 19.65 17.04 2.90
C GLY A 234 19.76 16.10 4.10
N LEU A 235 19.57 16.61 5.32
CA LEU A 235 19.74 15.81 6.55
C LEU A 235 18.80 14.60 6.58
N PRO A 236 17.50 14.71 6.25
CA PRO A 236 16.64 13.53 6.30
C PRO A 236 16.94 12.51 5.19
N LEU A 237 17.47 12.95 4.04
CA LEU A 237 17.96 12.06 2.99
C LEU A 237 19.25 11.34 3.39
N LEU A 238 20.18 12.02 4.08
CA LEU A 238 21.38 11.39 4.66
C LEU A 238 21.02 10.35 5.73
N LEU A 239 19.99 10.66 6.53
CA LEU A 239 19.50 9.80 7.59
C LEU A 239 18.42 8.81 7.13
N ALA A 240 18.17 8.65 5.82
CA ALA A 240 17.08 7.81 5.32
C ALA A 240 17.20 6.36 5.79
N VAL A 241 18.42 5.80 5.82
CA VAL A 241 18.70 4.44 6.31
C VAL A 241 18.34 4.28 7.80
N PRO A 242 18.93 5.05 8.74
CA PRO A 242 18.58 4.93 10.15
C PRO A 242 17.13 5.31 10.43
N LEU A 243 16.55 6.29 9.72
CA LEU A 243 15.13 6.64 9.87
C LEU A 243 14.24 5.44 9.54
N ALA A 244 14.42 4.81 8.39
CA ALA A 244 13.63 3.65 7.99
C ALA A 244 13.72 2.50 8.99
N VAL A 245 14.93 2.20 9.49
CA VAL A 245 15.14 1.14 10.49
C VAL A 245 14.47 1.50 11.81
N LEU A 246 14.78 2.68 12.37
CA LEU A 246 14.30 3.07 13.70
C LEU A 246 12.78 3.21 13.73
N THR A 247 12.17 3.83 12.72
CA THR A 247 10.71 4.00 12.68
C THR A 247 9.95 2.69 12.41
N SER A 248 10.64 1.62 11.98
CA SER A 248 10.03 0.29 11.79
C SER A 248 10.07 -0.61 13.02
N ARG A 249 10.82 -0.25 14.07
CA ARG A 249 11.02 -1.11 15.23
C ARG A 249 9.75 -1.22 16.06
N SER A 250 9.17 -2.41 16.09
CA SER A 250 8.02 -2.76 16.94
C SER A 250 8.26 -2.44 18.42
N ALA A 251 9.48 -2.69 18.92
CA ALA A 251 9.85 -2.37 20.30
C ALA A 251 9.77 -0.86 20.62
N LEU A 252 10.12 0.02 19.67
CA LEU A 252 9.98 1.47 19.86
C LEU A 252 8.51 1.89 19.84
N GLY A 253 7.70 1.30 18.94
CA GLY A 253 6.25 1.49 18.92
C GLY A 253 5.59 1.10 20.24
N GLN A 254 5.92 -0.07 20.78
CA GLN A 254 5.41 -0.54 22.08
C GLN A 254 5.80 0.40 23.24
N ARG A 255 7.01 0.97 23.22
CA ARG A 255 7.44 1.96 24.23
C ARG A 255 6.69 3.29 24.10
N LEU A 256 6.40 3.76 22.89
CA LEU A 256 5.58 4.95 22.67
C LEU A 256 4.16 4.72 23.18
N LEU A 257 3.57 3.56 22.86
CA LEU A 257 2.27 3.14 23.34
C LEU A 257 2.21 3.05 24.88
N ALA A 258 3.22 2.45 25.52
CA ALA A 258 3.32 2.36 26.97
C ALA A 258 3.38 3.75 27.65
N ASN A 259 3.98 4.73 26.97
CA ASN A 259 4.01 6.13 27.40
C ASN A 259 2.80 6.96 26.93
N ARG A 260 1.80 6.32 26.32
CA ARG A 260 0.59 6.93 25.75
C ARG A 260 0.86 7.96 24.65
N LEU A 261 2.02 7.89 23.99
CA LEU A 261 2.37 8.76 22.86
C LEU A 261 1.92 8.13 21.55
N LEU A 262 1.48 8.98 20.60
CA LEU A 262 0.93 8.58 19.30
C LEU A 262 -0.27 7.63 19.40
N LEU A 263 -1.01 7.68 20.52
CA LEU A 263 -2.13 6.81 20.82
C LEU A 263 -3.36 7.21 20.00
N THR A 264 -3.95 6.24 19.28
CA THR A 264 -5.26 6.40 18.63
C THR A 264 -6.42 5.99 19.55
N PRO A 265 -7.65 6.48 19.33
CA PRO A 265 -8.82 6.06 20.11
C PRO A 265 -9.06 4.56 20.08
N GLU A 266 -8.79 3.90 18.94
CA GLU A 266 -8.96 2.47 18.74
C GLU A 266 -7.92 1.65 19.52
N GLU A 267 -6.71 2.18 19.72
CA GLU A 267 -5.69 1.56 20.58
C GLU A 267 -5.98 1.80 22.06
N HIS A 268 -6.55 2.95 22.41
CA HIS A 268 -6.99 3.23 23.77
C HIS A 268 -8.16 2.31 24.18
N SER A 269 -9.15 2.16 23.29
CA SER A 269 -10.31 1.30 23.51
C SER A 269 -10.66 0.53 22.24
N ALA A 270 -10.18 -0.71 22.18
CA ALA A 270 -10.41 -1.60 21.05
C ALA A 270 -11.91 -1.75 20.73
N PRO A 271 -12.35 -1.41 19.50
CA PRO A 271 -13.73 -1.54 19.06
C PRO A 271 -14.28 -2.95 19.26
N ARG A 272 -15.57 -3.07 19.62
CA ARG A 272 -16.21 -4.36 19.95
C ARG A 272 -16.04 -5.40 18.85
N VAL A 273 -16.14 -4.98 17.59
CA VAL A 273 -15.99 -5.86 16.42
C VAL A 273 -14.57 -6.39 16.30
N LEU A 274 -13.53 -5.58 16.53
CA LEU A 274 -12.14 -6.05 16.54
C LEU A 274 -11.90 -7.02 17.69
N ARG A 275 -12.39 -6.72 18.90
CA ARG A 275 -12.27 -7.66 20.04
C ARG A 275 -12.92 -9.00 19.76
N ARG A 276 -14.11 -9.01 19.14
CA ARG A 276 -14.80 -10.24 18.71
C ARG A 276 -14.04 -10.96 17.61
N ALA A 277 -13.58 -10.25 16.59
CA ALA A 277 -12.79 -10.83 15.50
C ALA A 277 -11.53 -11.53 16.04
N TRP A 278 -10.79 -10.88 16.94
CA TRP A 278 -9.63 -11.49 17.61
C TRP A 278 -9.99 -12.69 18.50
N ALA A 279 -11.12 -12.63 19.22
CA ALA A 279 -11.60 -13.75 20.00
C ALA A 279 -11.98 -14.95 19.12
N HIS A 280 -12.60 -14.72 17.96
CA HIS A 280 -12.91 -15.76 16.98
C HIS A 280 -11.65 -16.29 16.30
N ALA A 281 -10.72 -15.42 15.89
CA ALA A 281 -9.46 -15.82 15.25
C ALA A 281 -8.63 -16.74 16.14
N ARG A 282 -8.56 -16.46 17.45
CA ARG A 282 -7.87 -17.33 18.43
C ARG A 282 -8.52 -18.70 18.64
N ARG A 283 -9.80 -18.84 18.29
CA ARG A 283 -10.56 -20.10 18.37
C ARG A 283 -10.79 -20.72 17.01
N ALA A 284 -10.30 -20.11 15.94
CA ALA A 284 -10.56 -20.57 14.59
C ALA A 284 -9.91 -21.93 14.40
N ALA A 285 -10.68 -22.85 13.82
CA ALA A 285 -10.12 -24.10 13.31
C ALA A 285 -9.04 -23.77 12.25
N PRO A 286 -8.08 -24.69 12.03
CA PRO A 286 -7.12 -24.55 10.93
C PRO A 286 -7.83 -24.21 9.62
N ALA A 287 -7.24 -23.31 8.84
CA ALA A 287 -7.81 -22.96 7.54
C ALA A 287 -7.91 -24.21 6.65
N PRO A 288 -9.04 -24.41 5.94
CA PRO A 288 -9.18 -25.53 5.04
C PRO A 288 -8.11 -25.48 3.95
N GLN A 289 -7.59 -26.65 3.60
CA GLN A 289 -6.63 -26.82 2.52
C GLN A 289 -7.33 -26.83 1.17
N TRP A 290 -6.54 -26.71 0.10
CA TRP A 290 -7.06 -26.79 -1.27
C TRP A 290 -7.87 -28.06 -1.51
N ARG A 291 -7.41 -29.22 -1.02
CA ARG A 291 -8.13 -30.49 -1.15
C ARG A 291 -9.55 -30.43 -0.58
N ASP A 292 -9.73 -29.75 0.56
CA ASP A 292 -11.00 -29.69 1.28
C ASP A 292 -12.04 -28.96 0.43
N THR A 293 -11.63 -27.98 -0.39
CA THR A 293 -12.53 -27.27 -1.30
C THR A 293 -13.14 -28.17 -2.38
N LEU A 294 -12.53 -29.32 -2.66
CA LEU A 294 -13.01 -30.29 -3.67
C LEU A 294 -13.75 -31.46 -3.02
N THR A 295 -13.39 -31.84 -1.80
CA THR A 295 -13.89 -33.04 -1.13
C THR A 295 -15.02 -32.77 -0.14
N ASP A 296 -15.01 -31.63 0.55
CA ASP A 296 -16.07 -31.24 1.49
C ASP A 296 -17.27 -30.67 0.70
N PRO A 297 -18.46 -31.29 0.76
CA PRO A 297 -19.63 -30.83 0.00
C PRO A 297 -20.06 -29.40 0.35
N TRP A 298 -20.04 -29.06 1.64
CA TRP A 298 -20.46 -27.73 2.10
C TRP A 298 -19.46 -26.67 1.67
N LEU A 299 -18.16 -26.91 1.88
CA LEU A 299 -17.12 -25.96 1.48
C LEU A 299 -17.08 -25.76 -0.03
N PHE A 300 -17.24 -26.83 -0.80
CA PHE A 300 -17.34 -26.75 -2.25
C PHE A 300 -18.50 -25.85 -2.69
N ASP A 301 -19.68 -26.01 -2.08
CA ASP A 301 -20.85 -25.18 -2.43
C ASP A 301 -20.66 -23.72 -2.03
N VAL A 302 -20.05 -23.44 -0.88
CA VAL A 302 -19.68 -22.07 -0.47
C VAL A 302 -18.72 -21.44 -1.48
N VAL A 303 -17.65 -22.15 -1.84
CA VAL A 303 -16.64 -21.66 -2.81
C VAL A 303 -17.28 -21.45 -4.19
N ARG A 304 -18.11 -22.38 -4.64
CA ARG A 304 -18.84 -22.29 -5.91
C ARG A 304 -19.78 -21.08 -5.93
N ALA A 305 -20.55 -20.88 -4.87
CA ALA A 305 -21.46 -19.75 -4.75
C ALA A 305 -20.73 -18.41 -4.71
N ALA A 306 -19.60 -18.33 -3.99
CA ALA A 306 -18.80 -17.11 -3.87
C ALA A 306 -18.22 -16.61 -5.21
N MET A 307 -17.97 -17.51 -6.18
CA MET A 307 -17.51 -17.11 -7.51
C MET A 307 -18.60 -16.44 -8.37
N GLY A 308 -19.87 -16.61 -8.00
CA GLY A 308 -21.02 -16.07 -8.72
C GLY A 308 -21.27 -16.73 -10.08
N PRO A 309 -22.33 -16.33 -10.80
CA PRO A 309 -22.69 -16.88 -12.11
C PRO A 309 -21.82 -16.28 -13.21
N ARG A 310 -20.55 -16.69 -13.28
CA ARG A 310 -19.64 -16.27 -14.34
C ARG A 310 -19.49 -17.38 -15.38
N ASN A 311 -19.54 -17.00 -16.66
CA ASN A 311 -19.16 -17.87 -17.77
C ASN A 311 -18.09 -17.17 -18.61
N THR A 312 -16.82 -17.54 -18.38
CA THR A 312 -15.66 -17.00 -19.10
C THR A 312 -14.96 -18.08 -19.92
N SER A 313 -15.73 -19.09 -20.34
CA SER A 313 -15.24 -20.22 -21.12
C SER A 313 -14.69 -19.84 -22.51
N TRP A 314 -14.93 -18.61 -22.97
CA TRP A 314 -14.53 -18.13 -24.29
C TRP A 314 -13.23 -17.32 -24.27
N GLY A 315 -12.57 -17.23 -25.42
CA GLY A 315 -11.31 -16.49 -25.59
C GLY A 315 -10.06 -17.21 -25.07
N SER A 316 -8.93 -16.49 -25.07
CA SER A 316 -7.60 -17.02 -24.73
C SER A 316 -7.53 -17.58 -23.30
N ARG A 317 -8.18 -16.91 -22.34
CA ARG A 317 -8.24 -17.35 -20.94
C ARG A 317 -9.00 -18.68 -20.78
N GLY A 318 -10.15 -18.81 -21.45
CA GLY A 318 -10.92 -20.05 -21.46
C GLY A 318 -10.17 -21.23 -22.10
N LYS A 319 -9.45 -20.97 -23.20
CA LYS A 319 -8.61 -21.98 -23.87
C LYS A 319 -7.46 -22.46 -22.98
N ALA A 320 -6.72 -21.54 -22.37
CA ALA A 320 -5.63 -21.88 -21.45
C ALA A 320 -6.13 -22.70 -20.25
N ARG A 321 -7.30 -22.36 -19.71
CA ARG A 321 -7.90 -23.12 -18.59
C ARG A 321 -8.33 -24.52 -19.02
N ARG A 322 -8.91 -24.71 -20.20
CA ARG A 322 -9.22 -26.05 -20.74
C ARG A 322 -7.97 -26.91 -20.89
N GLN A 323 -6.88 -26.34 -21.41
CA GLN A 323 -5.61 -27.06 -21.54
C GLN A 323 -5.01 -27.45 -20.18
N MET A 324 -5.08 -26.54 -19.21
CA MET A 324 -4.67 -26.82 -17.84
C MET A 324 -5.51 -27.94 -17.21
N LEU A 325 -6.83 -27.90 -17.36
CA LEU A 325 -7.73 -28.94 -16.89
C LEU A 325 -7.41 -30.29 -17.54
N SER A 326 -7.15 -30.33 -18.85
CA SER A 326 -6.76 -31.57 -19.54
C SER A 326 -5.42 -32.13 -19.04
N GLY A 327 -4.46 -31.27 -18.67
CA GLY A 327 -3.19 -31.72 -18.09
C GLY A 327 -3.36 -32.34 -16.70
N LEU A 328 -4.26 -31.79 -15.89
CA LEU A 328 -4.59 -32.33 -14.56
C LEU A 328 -5.24 -33.73 -14.61
N LEU A 329 -5.88 -34.07 -15.73
CA LEU A 329 -6.47 -35.41 -15.96
C LEU A 329 -5.43 -36.52 -15.94
N VAL A 330 -4.22 -36.20 -16.39
CA VAL A 330 -3.15 -37.19 -16.60
C VAL A 330 -2.40 -37.46 -15.30
N ASP A 331 -2.18 -36.44 -14.48
CA ASP A 331 -1.28 -36.52 -13.31
C ASP A 331 -2.00 -36.90 -11.99
N GLN A 332 -3.32 -37.14 -12.04
CA GLN A 332 -4.20 -37.60 -10.93
C GLN A 332 -4.19 -36.81 -9.61
N GLY A 333 -3.48 -35.68 -9.52
CA GLY A 333 -3.34 -34.92 -8.28
C GLY A 333 -3.48 -33.42 -8.48
N THR A 334 -4.36 -32.78 -7.71
CA THR A 334 -4.48 -31.31 -7.69
C THR A 334 -3.53 -30.65 -6.69
N GLU A 335 -2.79 -31.44 -5.90
CA GLU A 335 -1.87 -30.94 -4.87
C GLU A 335 -0.65 -30.21 -5.44
N ARG A 336 -0.17 -30.62 -6.62
CA ARG A 336 0.96 -29.99 -7.32
C ARG A 336 0.63 -28.63 -7.95
N LEU A 337 -0.64 -28.23 -7.93
CA LEU A 337 -1.05 -26.96 -8.52
C LEU A 337 -0.41 -25.78 -7.79
N SER A 338 0.20 -24.88 -8.56
CA SER A 338 0.69 -23.61 -8.04
C SER A 338 -0.44 -22.75 -7.48
N ALA A 339 -0.13 -21.77 -6.63
CA ALA A 339 -1.15 -20.83 -6.13
C ALA A 339 -1.86 -20.06 -7.27
N ALA A 340 -1.13 -19.73 -8.34
CA ALA A 340 -1.69 -19.08 -9.53
C ALA A 340 -2.67 -19.99 -10.27
N ASP A 341 -2.36 -21.29 -10.36
CA ASP A 341 -3.23 -22.30 -10.94
C ASP A 341 -4.51 -22.52 -10.15
N ARG A 342 -4.39 -22.64 -8.82
CA ARG A 342 -5.55 -22.71 -7.92
C ARG A 342 -6.45 -21.48 -8.08
N MET A 343 -5.85 -20.28 -8.14
CA MET A 343 -6.61 -19.05 -8.38
C MET A 343 -7.26 -19.00 -9.76
N ARG A 344 -6.60 -19.55 -10.80
CA ARG A 344 -7.21 -19.71 -12.13
C ARG A 344 -8.44 -20.62 -12.10
N LEU A 345 -8.44 -21.67 -11.29
CA LEU A 345 -9.62 -22.53 -11.10
C LEU A 345 -10.72 -21.81 -10.30
N LEU A 346 -10.35 -21.04 -9.28
CA LEU A 346 -11.27 -20.26 -8.42
C LEU A 346 -11.80 -18.97 -9.08
N SER A 347 -11.54 -18.76 -10.37
CA SER A 347 -12.06 -17.59 -11.08
C SER A 347 -13.41 -17.82 -11.76
N GLU A 348 -13.86 -19.08 -11.86
CA GLU A 348 -15.12 -19.45 -12.50
C GLU A 348 -15.70 -20.75 -11.93
N PRO A 349 -16.99 -20.79 -11.56
CA PRO A 349 -17.60 -21.94 -10.90
C PRO A 349 -17.55 -23.23 -11.71
N GLN A 350 -17.67 -23.16 -13.04
CA GLN A 350 -17.63 -24.36 -13.89
C GLN A 350 -16.27 -25.07 -13.85
N SER A 351 -15.19 -24.34 -13.54
CA SER A 351 -13.84 -24.91 -13.52
C SER A 351 -13.67 -25.86 -12.34
N ILE A 352 -14.10 -25.44 -11.15
CA ILE A 352 -14.00 -26.27 -9.94
C ILE A 352 -14.96 -27.48 -10.00
N VAL A 353 -16.15 -27.30 -10.59
CA VAL A 353 -17.11 -28.39 -10.85
C VAL A 353 -16.48 -29.46 -11.74
N ARG A 354 -15.91 -29.07 -12.88
CA ARG A 354 -15.23 -30.03 -13.77
C ARG A 354 -14.08 -30.75 -13.08
N VAL A 355 -13.28 -30.05 -12.28
CA VAL A 355 -12.19 -30.70 -11.52
C VAL A 355 -12.76 -31.73 -10.55
N ARG A 356 -13.81 -31.40 -9.80
CA ARG A 356 -14.41 -32.32 -8.82
C ARG A 356 -15.06 -33.54 -9.49
N ASP A 357 -15.90 -33.31 -10.50
CA ASP A 357 -16.62 -34.37 -11.21
C ASP A 357 -15.64 -35.36 -11.84
N GLN A 358 -14.52 -34.84 -12.34
CA GLN A 358 -13.49 -35.64 -12.94
C GLN A 358 -12.65 -36.42 -11.93
N LEU A 359 -12.30 -35.82 -10.78
CA LEU A 359 -11.64 -36.56 -9.70
C LEU A 359 -12.52 -37.70 -9.21
N ALA A 360 -13.84 -37.48 -9.12
CA ALA A 360 -14.80 -38.53 -8.80
C ALA A 360 -14.79 -39.63 -9.88
N ALA A 361 -14.87 -39.28 -11.16
CA ALA A 361 -14.80 -40.24 -12.28
C ALA A 361 -13.51 -41.08 -12.26
N ASN A 362 -12.36 -40.47 -12.01
CA ASN A 362 -11.07 -41.18 -11.92
C ASN A 362 -11.01 -42.13 -10.71
N THR A 363 -11.63 -41.75 -9.59
CA THR A 363 -11.71 -42.61 -8.39
C THR A 363 -12.59 -43.83 -8.64
N HIS A 364 -13.67 -43.68 -9.41
CA HIS A 364 -14.52 -44.80 -9.82
C HIS A 364 -13.79 -45.78 -10.75
N LEU A 365 -12.99 -45.28 -11.70
CA LEU A 365 -12.18 -46.11 -12.60
C LEU A 365 -11.15 -46.95 -11.83
N MET A 366 -10.50 -46.39 -10.81
CA MET A 366 -9.55 -47.11 -9.95
C MET A 366 -10.19 -48.19 -9.09
N ARG A 367 -11.42 -47.98 -8.60
CA ARG A 367 -12.16 -49.01 -7.85
C ARG A 367 -12.67 -50.14 -8.75
N GLY A 368 -13.07 -49.82 -9.98
CA GLY A 368 -13.49 -50.82 -10.97
C GLY A 368 -12.35 -51.74 -11.42
N SER A 369 -11.12 -51.23 -11.56
CA SER A 369 -9.98 -52.08 -11.97
C SER A 369 -9.47 -53.02 -10.87
N TRP A 370 -9.83 -52.78 -9.60
CA TRP A 370 -9.46 -53.65 -8.47
C TRP A 370 -10.48 -54.77 -8.22
N SER A 371 -11.75 -54.57 -8.61
CA SER A 371 -12.79 -55.61 -8.46
C SER A 371 -12.71 -56.73 -9.50
N ASP A 372 -12.00 -56.53 -10.61
CA ASP A 372 -11.82 -57.55 -11.65
C ASP A 372 -10.59 -58.46 -11.43
N GLY A 373 -9.85 -58.27 -10.33
CA GLY A 373 -8.60 -58.99 -10.02
C GLY A 373 -8.70 -60.09 -8.94
N VAL A 374 -9.88 -60.31 -8.32
CA VAL A 374 -10.06 -61.33 -7.28
C VAL A 374 -11.31 -62.16 -7.58
N ALA A 375 -11.21 -63.03 -8.58
CA ALA A 375 -12.12 -64.16 -8.73
C ALA A 375 -11.36 -65.38 -9.26
N THR A 376 -11.30 -66.38 -8.40
CA THR A 376 -11.19 -67.83 -8.67
C THR A 376 -9.86 -68.37 -9.23
N ASP A 377 -8.99 -68.80 -8.33
CA ASP A 377 -8.27 -70.07 -8.53
C ASP A 377 -8.60 -71.01 -7.35
N SER A 378 -9.64 -71.83 -7.56
CA SER A 378 -10.00 -72.91 -6.66
C SER A 378 -10.65 -74.03 -7.46
N ARG A 379 -9.85 -74.73 -8.28
CA ARG A 379 -10.16 -76.09 -8.76
C ARG A 379 -8.88 -76.90 -9.01
N LEU A 380 -8.45 -77.64 -7.99
CA LEU A 380 -7.90 -78.98 -8.19
C LEU A 380 -8.60 -79.92 -7.21
N SER A 381 -9.44 -80.79 -7.77
CA SER A 381 -10.01 -81.98 -7.15
C SER A 381 -9.31 -83.20 -7.76
N ALA A 382 -8.46 -83.87 -6.98
CA ALA A 382 -8.15 -85.29 -6.99
C ALA A 382 -7.03 -85.56 -5.97
#